data_AF-A0A3E5DXU7-F1
#
_entry.id   AF-A0A3E5DXU7-F1
#
_cell.length_a   1.000
_cell.length_b   1.000
_cell.length_c   1.000
_cell.angle_alpha   90.00
_cell.angle_beta   90.00
_cell.angle_gamma   90.00
#
_symmetry.space_group_name_H-M   'P 1'
#
loop_
_entity.id
_entity.type
_entity.pdbx_description
1 polymer ?
#
loop_
_entity_poly.entity_id
_entity_poly.type
_entity_poly.pdbx_seq_one_letter_code
_entity_poly.pdbx_strand_id
1 'polypeptide(L)' 'KAEGNGLGLALVKRIVDSAGGTIKAENREYGGCRFVIELPKQKDEII' A
#
# COMPACT_ATOMS: atom_id res chain seq x y z
N LYS A 1 -15.46 19.80 -9.58
CA LYS A 1 -14.54 18.84 -8.93
C LYS A 1 -14.14 17.83 -9.99
N ALA A 2 -12.85 17.62 -10.24
CA ALA A 2 -12.41 16.50 -11.06
C ALA A 2 -12.60 15.23 -10.22
N GLU A 3 -13.56 14.39 -10.59
CA GLU A 3 -13.69 13.07 -10.01
C GLU A 3 -12.53 12.23 -10.52
N GLY A 4 -11.60 11.90 -9.62
CA GLY A 4 -10.58 10.90 -9.93
C GLY A 4 -11.28 9.56 -10.11
N ASN A 5 -10.96 8.83 -11.18
CA ASN A 5 -11.55 7.52 -11.50
C ASN A 5 -11.24 6.40 -10.47
N GLY A 6 -10.80 6.72 -9.25
CA GLY A 6 -10.44 5.76 -8.20
C GLY A 6 -9.20 4.91 -8.50
N LEU A 7 -8.46 5.22 -9.57
CA LEU A 7 -7.40 4.34 -10.09
C LEU A 7 -6.15 4.28 -9.20
N GLY A 8 -5.84 5.34 -8.45
CA GLY A 8 -4.58 5.45 -7.69
C GLY A 8 -4.42 4.33 -6.66
N LEU A 9 -5.32 4.25 -5.68
CA LEU A 9 -5.26 3.23 -4.64
C LEU A 9 -5.54 1.81 -5.17
N ALA A 10 -6.37 1.69 -6.21
CA ALA A 10 -6.60 0.41 -6.88
C ALA A 10 -5.31 -0.13 -7.51
N LEU A 11 -4.50 0.72 -8.15
CA LEU A 11 -3.21 0.33 -8.71
C LEU A 11 -2.22 -0.03 -7.60
N VAL A 12 -2.14 0.78 -6.53
CA VAL A 12 -1.27 0.49 -5.38
C VAL A 12 -1.61 -0.86 -4.77
N LYS A 13 -2.89 -1.17 -4.55
CA LYS A 13 -3.33 -2.47 -4.03
C LYS A 13 -2.85 -3.62 -4.91
N ARG A 14 -3.01 -3.52 -6.23
CA ARG A 14 -2.56 -4.54 -7.19
C ARG A 14 -1.04 -4.74 -7.16
N ILE A 15 -0.26 -3.67 -7.05
CA ILE A 15 1.21 -3.74 -6.96
C ILE A 15 1.63 -4.42 -5.66
N VAL A 16 1.06 -4.01 -4.53
CA VAL A 16 1.38 -4.57 -3.20
C VAL A 16 1.01 -6.05 -3.13
N ASP A 17 -0.17 -6.43 -3.63
CA ASP A 17 -0.60 -7.82 -3.68
C ASP A 17 0.33 -8.66 -4.58
N SER A 18 0.75 -8.12 -5.73
CA SER A 18 1.69 -8.79 -6.64
C SER A 18 3.08 -8.95 -6.03
N ALA A 19 3.49 -8.04 -5.13
CA ALA A 19 4.72 -8.13 -4.35
C ALA A 19 4.60 -9.08 -3.14
N GLY A 20 3.44 -9.72 -2.93
CA GLY A 20 3.18 -10.58 -1.77
C GLY A 20 3.03 -9.82 -0.45
N GLY A 21 2.78 -8.52 -0.52
CA GLY A 21 2.60 -7.65 0.64
C GLY A 21 1.15 -7.41 1.02
N THR A 22 0.94 -6.49 1.97
CA THR A 22 -0.39 -6.01 2.38
C THR A 22 -0.41 -4.49 2.52
N ILE A 23 -1.58 -3.89 2.36
CA ILE A 23 -1.81 -2.44 2.52
C ILE A 23 -3.05 -2.19 3.39
N LYS A 24 -2.95 -1.20 4.29
CA LYS A 24 -4.03 -0.73 5.18
C LYS A 24 -4.13 0.79 5.10
N ALA A 25 -5.35 1.31 5.24
CA ALA A 25 -5.61 2.74 5.39
C ALA A 25 -6.19 3.01 6.78
N GLU A 26 -5.62 3.97 7.49
CA GLU A 26 -6.01 4.33 8.86
C GLU A 26 -6.02 5.85 9.04
N ASN A 27 -6.82 6.32 9.99
CA ASN A 27 -6.79 7.72 10.40
C ASN A 27 -5.64 7.95 11.38
N ARG A 28 -5.03 9.14 11.29
CA ARG A 28 -4.03 9.58 12.26
C ARG A 28 -4.70 10.30 13.42
N GLU A 29 -4.11 10.21 14.61
CA GLU A 29 -4.63 10.81 15.85
C GLU A 29 -4.88 12.33 15.72
N TYR A 30 -4.00 13.04 15.00
CA TYR A 30 -4.12 14.48 14.75
C TYR A 30 -4.79 14.82 13.40
N GLY A 31 -5.50 13.85 12.80
CA GLY A 31 -6.15 13.98 11.51
C GLY A 31 -5.28 13.63 10.30
N GLY A 32 -5.91 13.63 9.13
CA GLY A 32 -5.31 13.16 7.89
C GLY A 32 -5.38 11.64 7.70
N CYS A 33 -4.84 11.16 6.58
CA CYS A 33 -4.86 9.76 6.20
C CYS A 33 -3.45 9.16 6.27
N ARG A 34 -3.33 7.96 6.84
CA ARG A 34 -2.11 7.16 6.87
C ARG A 34 -2.35 5.86 6.11
N PHE A 35 -1.44 5.55 5.20
CA PHE A 35 -1.39 4.27 4.51
C PHE A 35 -0.19 3.49 5.02
N VAL A 36 -0.40 2.23 5.40
CA VAL A 36 0.63 1.34 5.92
C VAL A 36 0.78 0.18 4.93
N ILE A 37 2.01 -0.03 4.44
CA ILE A 37 2.35 -1.10 3.50
C ILE A 37 3.35 -2.03 4.21
N GLU A 38 3.07 -3.32 4.20
CA GLU A 38 3.93 -4.37 4.74
C GLU A 38 4.37 -5.26 3.57
N LEU A 39 5.68 -5.41 3.36
CA LEU A 39 6.24 -6.24 2.28
C LEU A 39 7.06 -7.39 2.88
N PRO A 40 7.09 -8.57 2.24
CA PRO A 40 7.98 -9.64 2.64
C PRO A 40 9.44 -9.20 2.49
N LYS A 41 10.27 -9.51 3.50
CA LYS A 41 11.72 -9.30 3.38
C LYS A 41 12.24 -10.22 2.28
N GLN A 42 13.02 -9.67 1.35
CA GLN A 42 13.76 -10.48 0.38
C GLN A 42 14.60 -11.49 1.16
N LYS A 43 14.53 -12.78 0.78
CA LYS A 43 15.45 -13.78 1.32
C LYS A 43 16.85 -13.34 0.91
N ASP A 44 17.69 -13.03 1.89
CA ASP A 44 19.13 -12.98 1.66
C ASP A 44 19.52 -14.36 1.14
N GLU A 45 19.85 -14.47 -0.16
CA GLU A 45 20.44 -15.68 -0.69
C GLU A 45 21.77 -15.86 0.05
N ILE A 46 21.81 -16.83 0.96
CA ILE A 46 23.05 -17.29 1.57
C ILE A 46 23.81 -17.97 0.44
N ILE A 47 24.80 -17.27 -0.12
CA ILE A 47 25.81 -17.82 -1.03
C ILE A 47 26.74 -18.73 -0.23
#